data_AF-A0A2V8NLQ6-F1
#
_entry.id   AF-A0A2V8NLQ6-F1
#
_cell.length_a   1.000
_cell.length_b   1.000
_cell.length_c   1.000
_cell.angle_alpha   90.00
_cell.angle_beta   90.00
_cell.angle_gamma   90.00
#
_symmetry.space_group_name_H-M   'P 1'
#
loop_
_entity.id
_entity.type
_entity.pdbx_description
1 polymer ?
#
loop_
_entity_poly.entity_id
_entity_poly.type
_entity_poly.pdbx_seq_one_letter_code
_entity_poly.pdbx_strand_id
1 'polypeptide(L)'
;MSTATDRKAIMRDKRAQGIAAMGLVTRDGDRFSVATPSLRGRTAKYEVWRDEAGKVRCSCLEFEENASNDQTFRCEHILAVKHSLLAKNSEAVTKQKPEASINVTSETATAPKLNADASEERETTAKAEIKSSEREQNETAETKTVETVKASNVRSLAKHTNIEEQEMNKKQDKIAIAKATENEELALTADVVAPVVPLAFTNTLRALKQQVDPNVIKTREGWKDRQGNMHMVEYVEWHTVADILDRVAPTWQHAVRNVTQIGDMVAVTAAITIDGVTREGVGTGTAESEMGIKKAEHDALKRAAVKFGIARELYQRESEVIEKEGAAPQSEFPRDPLAKSMADLVTPKQLGMIRALAREAGVDVEEECQSTLRCKTDELSKRAASAFIDHLKGLQQEAAAGMRRAS
;
A
#
# COMPACT_ATOMS: atom_id res chain seq x y z
N MET A 1 5.32 10.44 36.03
CA MET A 1 4.26 11.00 35.16
C MET A 1 4.71 11.30 33.71
N SER A 2 6.01 11.41 33.38
CA SER A 2 6.52 11.80 32.04
C SER A 2 5.84 11.10 30.84
N THR A 3 5.61 9.79 30.93
CA THR A 3 5.18 8.97 29.78
C THR A 3 3.85 9.38 29.13
N ALA A 4 3.02 10.18 29.81
CA ALA A 4 1.78 10.72 29.26
C ALA A 4 2.00 12.00 28.42
N THR A 5 2.90 12.89 28.84
CA THR A 5 3.29 14.10 28.07
C THR A 5 4.04 13.70 26.81
N ASP A 6 4.94 12.73 26.90
CA ASP A 6 5.76 12.24 25.77
C ASP A 6 4.87 11.71 24.63
N ARG A 7 3.83 10.93 24.96
CA ARG A 7 2.84 10.43 23.99
C ARG A 7 2.08 11.56 23.28
N LYS A 8 1.70 12.63 23.99
CA LYS A 8 1.03 13.80 23.38
C LYS A 8 1.96 14.53 22.41
N ALA A 9 3.22 14.75 22.80
CA ALA A 9 4.22 15.37 21.94
C ALA A 9 4.48 14.56 20.65
N ILE A 10 4.65 13.23 20.77
CA ILE A 10 4.84 12.32 19.63
C ILE A 10 3.63 12.36 18.67
N MET A 11 2.39 12.37 19.18
CA MET A 11 1.22 12.47 18.32
C MET A 11 1.08 13.85 17.64
N ARG A 12 1.46 14.93 18.32
CA ARG A 12 1.47 16.28 17.75
C ARG A 12 2.48 16.40 16.60
N ASP A 13 3.70 15.87 16.77
CA ASP A 13 4.71 15.87 15.70
C ASP A 13 4.29 15.01 14.51
N LYS A 14 3.69 13.83 14.73
CA LYS A 14 3.14 12.99 13.64
C LYS A 14 2.04 13.70 12.85
N ARG A 15 1.15 14.47 13.50
CA ARG A 15 0.16 15.30 12.77
C ARG A 15 0.83 16.43 11.99
N ALA A 16 1.83 17.09 12.58
CA ALA A 16 2.61 18.13 11.93
C ALA A 16 3.36 17.66 10.67
N GLN A 17 3.98 16.47 10.73
CA GLN A 17 4.58 15.80 9.57
C GLN A 17 3.54 15.56 8.47
N GLY A 18 2.35 15.07 8.82
CA GLY A 18 1.25 14.87 7.88
C GLY A 18 0.78 16.16 7.20
N ILE A 19 0.60 17.25 7.95
CA ILE A 19 0.23 18.58 7.44
C ILE A 19 1.27 19.09 6.43
N ALA A 20 2.57 18.94 6.75
CA ALA A 20 3.66 19.31 5.86
C ALA A 20 3.70 18.45 4.59
N ALA A 21 3.53 17.13 4.71
CA ALA A 21 3.55 16.18 3.59
C ALA A 21 2.35 16.35 2.64
N MET A 22 1.19 16.81 3.14
CA MET A 22 0.03 17.17 2.31
C MET A 22 0.18 18.54 1.62
N GLY A 23 1.31 19.22 1.74
CA GLY A 23 1.55 20.52 1.11
C GLY A 23 0.75 21.68 1.73
N LEU A 24 0.12 21.49 2.88
CA LEU A 24 -0.80 22.43 3.52
C LEU A 24 -0.11 23.60 4.25
N VAL A 25 1.13 23.93 3.84
CA VAL A 25 1.96 25.00 4.41
C VAL A 25 2.41 25.93 3.28
N THR A 26 1.73 27.06 3.12
CA THR A 26 2.14 28.15 2.22
C THR A 26 2.99 29.17 2.96
N ARG A 27 3.89 29.86 2.24
CA ARG A 27 4.68 30.98 2.76
C ARG A 27 4.16 32.27 2.13
N ASP A 28 3.98 33.30 2.94
CA ASP A 28 3.54 34.63 2.53
C ASP A 28 4.43 35.67 3.22
N GLY A 29 5.41 36.21 2.49
CA GLY A 29 6.50 37.02 3.04
C GLY A 29 7.24 36.30 4.17
N ASP A 30 7.19 36.85 5.39
CA ASP A 30 7.78 36.26 6.60
C ASP A 30 6.76 35.52 7.49
N ARG A 31 5.53 35.35 7.01
CA ARG A 31 4.50 34.50 7.62
C ARG A 31 4.36 33.19 6.85
N PHE A 32 3.77 32.21 7.51
CA PHE A 32 3.36 30.94 6.93
C PHE A 32 1.89 30.72 7.26
N SER A 33 1.08 30.34 6.27
CA SER A 33 -0.30 29.92 6.49
C SER A 33 -0.36 28.40 6.49
N VAL A 34 -0.92 27.82 7.54
CA VAL A 34 -1.02 26.38 7.76
C VAL A 34 -2.48 25.96 7.78
N ALA A 35 -2.90 25.18 6.78
CA ALA A 35 -4.25 24.64 6.71
C ALA A 35 -4.34 23.30 7.44
N THR A 36 -5.33 23.14 8.32
CA THR A 36 -5.62 21.88 9.02
C THR A 36 -6.83 21.20 8.37
N PRO A 37 -6.73 19.93 7.92
CA PRO A 37 -7.84 19.24 7.30
C PRO A 37 -8.89 18.84 8.35
N SER A 38 -10.16 19.12 8.07
CA SER A 38 -11.29 18.77 8.93
C SER A 38 -12.20 17.76 8.25
N LEU A 39 -12.72 16.80 9.02
CA LEU A 39 -13.67 15.77 8.57
C LEU A 39 -14.98 16.35 7.99
N ARG A 40 -15.26 17.64 8.21
CA ARG A 40 -16.44 18.35 7.67
C ARG A 40 -16.12 19.26 6.48
N GLY A 41 -15.00 19.06 5.79
CA GLY A 41 -14.60 19.80 4.59
C GLY A 41 -14.14 21.25 4.82
N ARG A 42 -14.53 21.89 5.93
CA ARG A 42 -14.05 23.23 6.32
C ARG A 42 -12.60 23.16 6.80
N THR A 43 -11.65 23.54 5.96
CA THR A 43 -10.25 23.72 6.37
C THR A 43 -10.12 24.94 7.29
N ALA A 44 -9.55 24.74 8.48
CA ALA A 44 -9.14 25.85 9.34
C ALA A 44 -7.74 26.30 8.91
N LYS A 45 -7.52 27.61 8.79
CA LYS A 45 -6.20 28.20 8.51
C LYS A 45 -5.67 28.87 9.78
N TYR A 46 -4.39 28.68 10.06
CA TYR A 46 -3.67 29.32 11.15
C TYR A 46 -2.40 29.96 10.62
N GLU A 47 -2.03 31.12 11.14
CA GLU A 47 -0.76 31.76 10.79
C GLU A 47 0.36 31.30 11.74
N VAL A 48 1.57 31.25 11.23
CA VAL A 48 2.82 31.05 11.97
C VAL A 48 3.81 32.12 11.51
N TRP A 49 4.35 32.91 12.44
CA TRP A 49 5.24 34.04 12.15
C TRP A 49 6.30 34.18 13.25
N ARG A 50 7.20 35.17 13.10
CA ARG A 50 8.09 35.61 14.19
C ARG A 50 7.60 36.96 14.72
N ASP A 51 7.57 37.12 16.04
CA ASP A 51 7.37 38.43 16.65
C ASP A 51 8.64 39.30 16.59
N GLU A 52 8.54 40.55 17.03
CA GLU A 52 9.63 41.53 17.04
C GLU A 52 10.85 41.09 17.88
N ALA A 53 10.64 40.19 18.84
CA ALA A 53 11.70 39.55 19.62
C ALA A 53 12.27 38.28 18.95
N GLY A 54 11.91 38.02 17.68
CA GLY A 54 12.31 36.88 16.88
C GLY A 54 11.68 35.55 17.30
N LYS A 55 10.81 35.52 18.32
CA LYS A 55 10.18 34.29 18.84
C LYS A 55 9.09 33.83 17.88
N VAL A 56 9.01 32.53 17.65
CA VAL A 56 7.99 31.95 16.76
C VAL A 56 6.63 31.94 17.48
N ARG A 57 5.59 32.44 16.79
CA ARG A 57 4.21 32.53 17.24
C ARG A 57 3.28 31.76 16.31
N CYS A 58 2.09 31.41 16.80
CA CYS A 58 1.01 30.85 15.99
C CYS A 58 -0.35 31.34 16.50
N SER A 59 -1.31 31.53 15.59
CA SER A 59 -2.68 31.99 15.89
C SER A 59 -3.66 30.85 16.24
N CYS A 60 -3.18 29.75 16.81
CA CYS A 60 -4.02 28.62 17.21
C CYS A 60 -4.16 28.55 18.73
N LEU A 61 -5.36 28.22 19.21
CA LEU A 61 -5.70 28.21 20.63
C LEU A 61 -4.77 27.30 21.45
N GLU A 62 -4.35 26.15 20.91
CA GLU A 62 -3.39 25.25 21.58
C GLU A 62 -2.04 25.95 21.86
N PHE A 63 -1.61 26.87 21.00
CA PHE A 63 -0.39 27.65 21.23
C PHE A 63 -0.64 28.75 22.28
N GLU A 64 -1.75 29.48 22.20
CA GLU A 64 -2.07 30.57 23.14
C GLU A 64 -2.24 30.07 24.59
N GLU A 65 -2.93 28.94 24.78
CA GLU A 65 -3.13 28.30 26.08
C GLU A 65 -1.82 27.80 26.72
N ASN A 66 -0.88 27.27 25.91
CA ASN A 66 0.29 26.56 26.43
C ASN A 66 1.58 27.41 26.44
N ALA A 67 1.75 28.36 25.50
CA ALA A 67 2.98 29.16 25.39
C ALA A 67 3.20 30.15 26.55
N SER A 68 2.16 30.43 27.33
CA SER A 68 2.23 31.18 28.60
C SER A 68 2.87 30.36 29.73
N ASN A 69 2.65 29.04 29.74
CA ASN A 69 3.15 28.10 30.74
C ASN A 69 4.51 27.49 30.33
N ASP A 70 4.75 27.29 29.04
CA ASP A 70 5.96 26.69 28.49
C ASP A 70 6.45 27.44 27.24
N GLN A 71 7.56 28.19 27.37
CA GLN A 71 8.18 28.91 26.24
C GLN A 71 8.83 27.97 25.20
N THR A 72 9.05 26.70 25.53
CA THR A 72 9.53 25.67 24.60
C THR A 72 8.40 25.05 23.78
N PHE A 73 7.14 25.25 24.18
CA PHE A 73 5.96 24.67 23.54
C PHE A 73 5.87 24.99 22.05
N ARG A 74 5.59 23.97 21.23
CA ARG A 74 5.30 24.11 19.81
C ARG A 74 4.00 23.36 19.50
N CYS A 75 3.02 24.08 18.96
CA CYS A 75 1.81 23.47 18.39
C CYS A 75 2.16 22.72 17.09
N GLU A 76 1.22 21.91 16.59
CA GLU A 76 1.42 21.16 15.34
C GLU A 76 1.67 22.06 14.12
N HIS A 77 1.12 23.27 14.10
CA HIS A 77 1.31 24.23 13.00
C HIS A 77 2.75 24.73 12.91
N ILE A 78 3.39 25.06 14.05
CA ILE A 78 4.81 25.46 14.08
C ILE A 78 5.72 24.31 13.68
N LEU A 79 5.39 23.08 14.12
CA LEU A 79 6.12 21.88 13.72
C LEU A 79 5.94 21.58 12.21
N ALA A 80 4.76 21.83 11.64
CA ALA A 80 4.50 21.63 10.21
C ALA A 80 5.32 22.60 9.34
N VAL A 81 5.47 23.86 9.77
CA VAL A 81 6.38 24.83 9.13
C VAL A 81 7.83 24.35 9.19
N LYS A 82 8.30 23.86 10.35
CA LYS A 82 9.64 23.27 10.50
C LYS A 82 9.86 22.12 9.51
N HIS A 83 8.93 21.17 9.44
CA HIS A 83 9.04 20.01 8.53
C HIS A 83 8.99 20.42 7.05
N SER A 84 8.13 21.38 6.68
CA SER A 84 8.05 21.90 5.30
C SER A 84 9.35 22.59 4.84
N LEU A 85 10.01 23.34 5.74
CA LEU A 85 11.29 23.99 5.44
C LEU A 85 12.44 22.97 5.31
N LEU A 86 12.46 21.93 6.15
CA LEU A 86 13.44 20.84 6.03
C LEU A 86 13.30 20.08 4.71
N ALA A 87 12.07 19.77 4.29
CA ALA A 87 11.80 19.12 3.01
C ALA A 87 12.32 19.95 1.82
N LYS A 88 11.97 21.24 1.75
CA LYS A 88 12.40 22.17 0.68
C LYS A 88 13.93 22.29 0.58
N ASN A 89 14.62 22.32 1.72
CA ASN A 89 16.09 22.32 1.75
C ASN A 89 16.68 21.01 1.20
N SER A 90 16.09 19.86 1.51
CA SER A 90 16.55 18.55 1.00
C SER A 90 16.36 18.39 -0.51
N GLU A 91 15.27 18.92 -1.08
CA GLU A 91 15.06 18.96 -2.53
C GLU A 91 16.10 19.84 -3.25
N ALA A 92 16.43 21.00 -2.67
CA ALA A 92 17.38 21.93 -3.27
C ALA A 92 18.79 21.32 -3.37
N VAL A 93 19.26 20.65 -2.31
CA VAL A 93 20.54 19.92 -2.32
C VAL A 93 20.52 18.78 -3.34
N THR A 94 19.43 18.02 -3.42
CA THR A 94 19.31 16.88 -4.36
C THR A 94 19.37 17.32 -5.82
N LYS A 95 18.91 18.53 -6.15
CA LYS A 95 18.94 19.11 -7.50
C LYS A 95 20.29 19.73 -7.90
N GLN A 96 21.31 19.71 -7.03
CA GLN A 96 22.63 20.30 -7.27
C GLN A 96 23.78 19.29 -7.47
N LYS A 97 23.49 17.99 -7.68
CA LYS A 97 24.54 17.02 -8.02
C LYS A 97 25.08 17.28 -9.44
N PRO A 98 26.40 17.55 -9.63
CA PRO A 98 26.94 17.83 -10.96
C PRO A 98 26.97 16.59 -11.86
N GLU A 99 26.87 16.83 -13.17
CA GLU A 99 27.15 15.83 -14.22
C GLU A 99 28.66 15.58 -14.29
N ALA A 100 29.13 14.55 -13.57
CA ALA A 100 30.52 14.11 -13.64
C ALA A 100 30.74 13.23 -14.88
N SER A 101 31.58 13.69 -15.80
CA SER A 101 31.94 12.95 -17.01
C SER A 101 32.75 11.68 -16.68
N ILE A 102 32.35 10.56 -17.26
CA ILE A 102 33.08 9.29 -17.14
C ILE A 102 34.20 9.29 -18.19
N ASN A 103 35.45 9.37 -17.73
CA ASN A 103 36.62 9.08 -18.55
C ASN A 103 37.15 7.70 -18.17
N VAL A 104 37.36 6.83 -19.16
CA VAL A 104 37.83 5.45 -18.97
C VAL A 104 39.33 5.38 -19.20
N THR A 105 40.06 4.81 -18.24
CA THR A 105 41.40 4.26 -18.46
C THR A 105 41.55 2.95 -17.70
N SER A 106 41.91 1.90 -18.42
CA SER A 106 42.28 0.59 -17.88
C SER A 106 43.78 0.52 -17.66
N GLU A 107 44.23 -0.06 -16.55
CA GLU A 107 45.62 -0.53 -16.46
C GLU A 107 45.74 -1.80 -15.61
N THR A 108 46.78 -2.57 -15.87
CA THR A 108 46.91 -3.99 -15.52
C THR A 108 48.21 -4.21 -14.76
N ALA A 109 48.23 -4.95 -13.62
CA ALA A 109 49.37 -5.80 -13.24
C ALA A 109 49.16 -6.68 -11.99
N THR A 110 49.68 -7.91 -12.08
CA THR A 110 50.36 -8.74 -11.03
C THR A 110 49.82 -8.86 -9.60
N ALA A 111 49.57 -10.11 -9.20
CA ALA A 111 49.67 -10.58 -7.81
C ALA A 111 51.05 -11.22 -7.51
N PRO A 112 51.43 -11.39 -6.23
CA PRO A 112 52.29 -12.48 -5.77
C PRO A 112 51.52 -13.56 -4.96
N LYS A 113 52.19 -14.66 -4.60
CA LYS A 113 51.62 -15.91 -4.03
C LYS A 113 52.09 -16.19 -2.58
N LEU A 114 51.60 -17.31 -2.03
CA LEU A 114 52.08 -18.06 -0.83
C LEU A 114 51.57 -17.51 0.52
N ASN A 115 51.22 -18.30 1.56
CA ASN A 115 51.23 -19.76 1.83
C ASN A 115 49.82 -20.17 2.35
N ALA A 116 49.25 -21.39 2.25
CA ALA A 116 49.69 -22.80 2.42
C ALA A 116 49.34 -23.41 3.81
N ASP A 117 48.94 -24.69 3.78
CA ASP A 117 48.66 -25.67 4.85
C ASP A 117 47.56 -25.40 5.91
N ALA A 118 46.47 -26.17 5.80
CA ALA A 118 46.06 -27.15 6.81
C ALA A 118 45.02 -28.16 6.24
N SER A 119 45.40 -29.43 6.15
CA SER A 119 44.50 -30.60 6.11
C SER A 119 44.14 -31.00 7.56
N GLU A 120 43.25 -31.93 7.89
CA GLU A 120 42.31 -32.81 7.17
C GLU A 120 41.25 -33.26 8.19
N GLU A 121 40.05 -33.69 7.76
CA GLU A 121 39.53 -35.02 8.12
C GLU A 121 38.21 -35.32 7.40
N ARG A 122 37.84 -36.60 7.34
CA ARG A 122 36.94 -37.16 6.34
C ARG A 122 36.28 -38.44 6.85
N GLU A 123 34.96 -38.41 7.05
CA GLU A 123 34.17 -39.63 7.25
C GLU A 123 32.94 -39.67 6.32
N THR A 124 32.39 -40.87 6.09
CA THR A 124 31.55 -41.15 4.91
C THR A 124 30.41 -42.13 5.21
N THR A 125 29.53 -42.32 4.22
CA THR A 125 28.32 -43.17 4.20
C THR A 125 27.09 -42.56 4.89
N ALA A 126 25.84 -42.89 4.51
CA ALA A 126 25.38 -43.92 3.58
C ALA A 126 24.32 -43.42 2.56
N LYS A 127 24.01 -44.27 1.57
CA LYS A 127 23.03 -44.00 0.49
C LYS A 127 21.56 -44.11 0.97
N ALA A 128 20.67 -43.38 0.30
CA ALA A 128 19.33 -43.86 -0.01
C ALA A 128 18.94 -43.41 -1.43
N GLU A 129 18.50 -44.34 -2.28
CA GLU A 129 17.99 -44.07 -3.64
C GLU A 129 16.46 -44.06 -3.61
N ILE A 130 15.82 -43.20 -4.41
CA ILE A 130 14.46 -43.42 -4.96
C ILE A 130 14.34 -42.64 -6.28
N LYS A 131 13.52 -43.15 -7.19
CA LYS A 131 13.62 -42.85 -8.63
C LYS A 131 12.64 -41.81 -9.14
N SER A 132 13.13 -40.97 -10.05
CA SER A 132 12.53 -40.57 -11.34
C SER A 132 11.05 -40.12 -11.43
N SER A 133 10.88 -38.91 -11.97
CA SER A 133 10.14 -38.75 -13.26
C SER A 133 10.55 -37.45 -13.95
N GLU A 134 11.31 -37.56 -15.03
CA GLU A 134 11.50 -36.45 -15.99
C GLU A 134 10.28 -36.38 -16.92
N ARG A 135 9.91 -35.19 -17.39
CA ARG A 135 8.94 -35.08 -18.50
C ARG A 135 9.22 -33.90 -19.43
N GLU A 136 9.92 -34.23 -20.51
CA GLU A 136 9.66 -33.79 -21.88
C GLU A 136 9.41 -32.29 -22.11
N GLN A 137 10.50 -31.58 -22.43
CA GLN A 137 10.43 -30.54 -23.46
C GLN A 137 10.06 -31.18 -24.81
N ASN A 138 9.36 -30.46 -25.69
CA ASN A 138 9.20 -30.89 -27.08
C ASN A 138 9.16 -29.69 -28.03
N GLU A 139 10.31 -29.36 -28.60
CA GLU A 139 10.40 -28.51 -29.79
C GLU A 139 10.33 -29.40 -31.04
N THR A 140 9.49 -29.05 -32.00
CA THR A 140 9.54 -29.63 -33.35
C THR A 140 9.70 -28.55 -34.39
N ALA A 141 10.78 -28.66 -35.17
CA ALA A 141 11.10 -27.82 -36.31
C ALA A 141 11.09 -28.67 -37.61
N GLU A 142 11.36 -28.00 -38.73
CA GLU A 142 11.37 -28.55 -40.10
C GLU A 142 9.97 -28.88 -40.69
N THR A 143 9.77 -28.90 -42.02
CA THR A 143 10.71 -28.68 -43.13
C THR A 143 10.12 -27.75 -44.20
N LYS A 144 10.98 -27.17 -45.06
CA LYS A 144 10.59 -26.38 -46.24
C LYS A 144 10.20 -27.29 -47.42
N THR A 145 9.28 -26.82 -48.25
CA THR A 145 9.28 -27.08 -49.71
C THR A 145 9.08 -25.78 -50.48
N VAL A 146 9.44 -25.79 -51.76
CA VAL A 146 9.56 -24.60 -52.63
C VAL A 146 8.63 -24.74 -53.82
N GLU A 147 7.96 -23.66 -54.21
CA GLU A 147 7.70 -23.46 -55.65
C GLU A 147 7.62 -21.98 -56.05
N THR A 148 8.15 -21.69 -57.23
CA THR A 148 8.19 -20.36 -57.88
C THR A 148 7.04 -20.20 -58.86
N VAL A 149 6.57 -18.97 -59.14
CA VAL A 149 6.29 -18.54 -60.54
C VAL A 149 6.11 -17.02 -60.71
N LYS A 150 6.93 -16.46 -61.62
CA LYS A 150 6.76 -15.27 -62.51
C LYS A 150 6.43 -13.87 -61.93
N ALA A 151 6.87 -12.87 -62.69
CA ALA A 151 6.66 -11.44 -62.47
C ALA A 151 5.93 -10.79 -63.67
N SER A 152 5.41 -9.57 -63.48
CA SER A 152 5.02 -8.67 -64.58
C SER A 152 5.23 -7.19 -64.20
N ASN A 153 5.50 -6.36 -65.22
CA ASN A 153 5.75 -4.92 -65.10
C ASN A 153 4.46 -4.11 -64.85
N VAL A 154 4.58 -2.86 -64.34
CA VAL A 154 4.36 -1.62 -65.14
C VAL A 154 4.76 -0.33 -64.39
N ARG A 155 5.97 0.15 -64.72
CA ARG A 155 6.41 1.52 -65.06
C ARG A 155 5.58 2.77 -64.66
N SER A 156 6.19 3.61 -63.81
CA SER A 156 6.01 5.08 -63.66
C SER A 156 7.26 5.66 -62.94
N LEU A 157 7.83 6.86 -63.12
CA LEU A 157 7.69 8.01 -64.06
C LEU A 157 6.49 8.96 -63.87
N ALA A 158 6.65 10.30 -63.78
CA ALA A 158 7.87 11.13 -63.68
C ALA A 158 7.64 12.52 -62.98
N LYS A 159 8.75 13.26 -62.79
CA LYS A 159 8.89 14.60 -62.14
C LYS A 159 8.16 15.75 -62.86
N HIS A 160 7.91 16.87 -62.14
CA HIS A 160 8.35 18.26 -62.43
C HIS A 160 7.76 19.24 -61.36
N THR A 161 8.55 20.01 -60.57
CA THR A 161 9.03 21.42 -60.73
C THR A 161 7.96 22.51 -60.89
N ASN A 162 8.08 23.76 -60.38
CA ASN A 162 8.93 24.41 -59.34
C ASN A 162 8.51 25.91 -59.21
N ILE A 163 8.83 26.60 -58.10
CA ILE A 163 8.76 28.08 -57.87
C ILE A 163 7.34 28.72 -57.83
N GLU A 164 7.24 29.86 -57.12
CA GLU A 164 6.08 30.75 -56.79
C GLU A 164 5.50 30.53 -55.37
N GLU A 165 5.43 31.52 -54.44
CA GLU A 165 5.91 32.93 -54.41
C GLU A 165 6.44 33.33 -53.00
N GLN A 166 7.26 34.38 -52.92
CA GLN A 166 7.79 34.94 -51.66
C GLN A 166 7.03 36.19 -51.17
N GLU A 167 5.77 36.09 -50.71
CA GLU A 167 5.08 37.32 -50.26
C GLU A 167 4.06 37.19 -49.10
N MET A 168 4.52 36.90 -47.86
CA MET A 168 3.70 37.17 -46.64
C MET A 168 4.43 37.61 -45.35
N ASN A 169 5.75 37.86 -45.37
CA ASN A 169 6.49 38.37 -44.20
C ASN A 169 6.49 39.91 -44.11
N LYS A 170 5.35 40.54 -43.76
CA LYS A 170 5.31 42.00 -43.43
C LYS A 170 4.10 42.54 -42.64
N LYS A 171 3.39 41.72 -41.85
CA LYS A 171 2.17 42.15 -41.12
C LYS A 171 2.08 41.78 -39.61
N GLN A 172 3.16 41.37 -38.95
CA GLN A 172 3.12 40.97 -37.53
C GLN A 172 3.43 42.10 -36.51
N ASP A 173 4.29 43.06 -36.83
CA ASP A 173 4.88 43.98 -35.82
C ASP A 173 4.07 45.26 -35.49
N LYS A 174 2.76 45.32 -35.79
CA LYS A 174 1.92 46.51 -35.51
C LYS A 174 0.57 46.26 -34.83
N ILE A 175 0.36 45.08 -34.25
CA ILE A 175 -0.80 44.80 -33.36
C ILE A 175 -0.34 44.30 -31.98
N ALA A 176 0.87 44.71 -31.55
CA ALA A 176 1.48 44.34 -30.27
C ALA A 176 1.47 45.47 -29.21
N ILE A 177 1.11 46.71 -29.58
CA ILE A 177 1.26 47.92 -28.74
C ILE A 177 -0.05 48.72 -28.70
N ALA A 178 -1.16 48.05 -28.35
CA ALA A 178 -2.50 48.68 -28.23
C ALA A 178 -3.49 47.95 -27.29
N LYS A 179 -3.02 47.02 -26.45
CA LYS A 179 -3.86 46.22 -25.52
C LYS A 179 -3.19 45.95 -24.16
N ALA A 180 -2.38 46.89 -23.68
CA ALA A 180 -1.50 46.71 -22.52
C ALA A 180 -1.92 47.55 -21.28
N THR A 181 -3.17 48.03 -21.21
CA THR A 181 -3.55 49.11 -20.28
C THR A 181 -4.96 49.02 -19.67
N GLU A 182 -5.70 47.94 -19.87
CA GLU A 182 -7.08 47.78 -19.33
C GLU A 182 -7.34 46.35 -18.79
N ASN A 183 -6.39 45.75 -18.05
CA ASN A 183 -6.55 44.39 -17.52
C ASN A 183 -5.79 44.11 -16.21
N GLU A 184 -5.49 45.13 -15.41
CA GLU A 184 -4.64 45.03 -14.21
C GLU A 184 -5.41 45.12 -12.87
N GLU A 185 -6.75 45.01 -12.88
CA GLU A 185 -7.57 45.19 -11.66
C GLU A 185 -8.67 44.12 -11.43
N LEU A 186 -8.48 42.87 -11.89
CA LEU A 186 -9.44 41.79 -11.58
C LEU A 186 -8.81 40.38 -11.38
N ALA A 187 -7.54 40.29 -10.99
CA ALA A 187 -6.77 39.04 -10.95
C ALA A 187 -6.55 38.47 -9.52
N LEU A 188 -7.59 38.37 -8.69
CA LEU A 188 -7.51 37.83 -7.31
C LEU A 188 -8.49 36.67 -7.00
N THR A 189 -8.79 35.84 -8.00
CA THR A 189 -9.34 34.49 -7.79
C THR A 189 -8.43 33.46 -8.47
N ALA A 190 -7.32 33.14 -7.81
CA ALA A 190 -6.47 32.01 -8.20
C ALA A 190 -7.20 30.69 -7.83
N ASP A 191 -8.00 30.19 -8.78
CA ASP A 191 -8.66 28.90 -8.64
C ASP A 191 -7.65 27.79 -8.32
N VAL A 192 -8.06 26.88 -7.45
CA VAL A 192 -7.30 25.64 -7.23
C VAL A 192 -7.52 24.75 -8.45
N VAL A 193 -6.69 24.96 -9.47
CA VAL A 193 -6.63 24.13 -10.67
C VAL A 193 -6.25 22.71 -10.22
N ALA A 194 -7.27 21.89 -9.99
CA ALA A 194 -7.09 20.46 -9.78
C ALA A 194 -6.28 19.92 -10.97
N PRO A 195 -5.25 19.08 -10.75
CA PRO A 195 -4.34 18.67 -11.80
C PRO A 195 -5.15 18.07 -12.95
N VAL A 196 -5.16 18.77 -14.09
CA VAL A 196 -6.02 18.45 -15.23
C VAL A 196 -5.53 17.15 -15.83
N VAL A 197 -6.15 16.06 -15.38
CA VAL A 197 -5.82 14.69 -15.79
C VAL A 197 -5.88 14.63 -17.32
N PRO A 198 -4.75 14.34 -18.01
CA PRO A 198 -4.73 14.35 -19.46
C PRO A 198 -5.81 13.44 -20.04
N LEU A 199 -6.53 13.91 -21.07
CA LEU A 199 -7.62 13.15 -21.69
C LEU A 199 -7.17 11.74 -22.13
N ALA A 200 -5.91 11.62 -22.57
CA ALA A 200 -5.25 10.34 -22.84
C ALA A 200 -5.36 9.35 -21.66
N PHE A 201 -4.90 9.73 -20.46
CA PHE A 201 -4.96 8.87 -19.28
C PHE A 201 -6.40 8.49 -18.88
N THR A 202 -7.39 9.36 -19.15
CA THR A 202 -8.80 8.99 -18.90
C THR A 202 -9.32 7.91 -19.85
N ASN A 203 -8.76 7.81 -21.07
CA ASN A 203 -9.00 6.72 -22.00
C ASN A 203 -8.19 5.47 -21.60
N THR A 204 -6.93 5.60 -21.18
CA THR A 204 -6.12 4.51 -20.61
C THR A 204 -6.86 3.85 -19.44
N LEU A 205 -7.34 4.65 -18.48
CA LEU A 205 -8.18 4.17 -17.36
C LEU A 205 -9.54 3.59 -17.78
N ARG A 206 -10.06 3.90 -18.97
CA ARG A 206 -11.30 3.29 -19.48
C ARG A 206 -11.02 1.91 -20.07
N ALA A 207 -9.91 1.75 -20.79
CA ALA A 207 -9.46 0.46 -21.32
C ALA A 207 -9.02 -0.49 -20.19
N LEU A 208 -8.26 -0.01 -19.20
CA LEU A 208 -7.86 -0.79 -18.02
C LEU A 208 -9.02 -1.19 -17.08
N LYS A 209 -10.25 -0.71 -17.33
CA LYS A 209 -11.49 -1.10 -16.60
C LYS A 209 -12.40 -2.01 -17.42
N GLN A 210 -11.98 -2.46 -18.61
CA GLN A 210 -12.70 -3.50 -19.32
C GLN A 210 -12.61 -4.80 -18.52
N GLN A 211 -13.70 -5.58 -18.52
CA GLN A 211 -13.72 -6.88 -17.86
C GLN A 211 -12.67 -7.80 -18.46
N VAL A 212 -12.02 -8.58 -17.59
CA VAL A 212 -11.03 -9.58 -17.99
C VAL A 212 -11.73 -10.75 -18.67
N ASP A 213 -11.10 -11.33 -19.69
CA ASP A 213 -11.60 -12.52 -20.38
C ASP A 213 -11.78 -13.68 -19.38
N PRO A 214 -12.97 -14.30 -19.27
CA PRO A 214 -13.20 -15.45 -18.40
C PRO A 214 -12.19 -16.58 -18.56
N ASN A 215 -11.61 -16.75 -19.76
CA ASN A 215 -10.64 -17.82 -20.05
C ASN A 215 -9.28 -17.63 -19.36
N VAL A 216 -8.93 -16.41 -18.91
CA VAL A 216 -7.68 -16.14 -18.15
C VAL A 216 -7.90 -15.99 -16.65
N ILE A 217 -9.14 -16.11 -16.18
CA ILE A 217 -9.46 -16.23 -14.75
C ILE A 217 -9.14 -17.66 -14.32
N LYS A 218 -8.33 -17.81 -13.28
CA LYS A 218 -8.06 -19.10 -12.63
C LYS A 218 -8.72 -19.12 -11.25
N THR A 219 -8.99 -20.32 -10.74
CA THR A 219 -9.65 -20.50 -9.44
C THR A 219 -8.75 -21.31 -8.52
N ARG A 220 -8.74 -21.00 -7.22
CA ARG A 220 -7.99 -21.71 -6.18
C ARG A 220 -8.83 -21.86 -4.93
N GLU A 221 -8.43 -22.77 -4.05
CA GLU A 221 -8.90 -22.76 -2.66
C GLU A 221 -8.54 -21.42 -2.00
N GLY A 222 -9.53 -20.73 -1.44
CA GLY A 222 -9.38 -19.40 -0.84
C GLY A 222 -9.41 -19.44 0.68
N TRP A 223 -10.60 -19.59 1.24
CA TRP A 223 -10.85 -19.64 2.68
C TRP A 223 -11.81 -20.79 3.05
N LYS A 224 -11.83 -21.17 4.33
CA LYS A 224 -12.82 -22.10 4.88
C LYS A 224 -13.76 -21.37 5.83
N ASP A 225 -15.05 -21.66 5.73
CA ASP A 225 -16.06 -21.11 6.63
C ASP A 225 -16.08 -21.82 8.00
N ARG A 226 -17.01 -21.40 8.87
CA ARG A 226 -17.24 -22.02 10.19
C ARG A 226 -17.77 -23.46 10.09
N GLN A 227 -18.31 -23.88 8.94
CA GLN A 227 -18.89 -25.21 8.71
C GLN A 227 -17.88 -26.19 8.10
N GLY A 228 -16.72 -25.71 7.65
CA GLY A 228 -15.66 -26.48 7.00
C GLY A 228 -15.71 -26.48 5.46
N ASN A 229 -16.67 -25.77 4.86
CA ASN A 229 -16.81 -25.64 3.41
C ASN A 229 -15.61 -24.86 2.83
N MET A 230 -15.18 -25.21 1.62
CA MET A 230 -14.05 -24.55 0.95
C MET A 230 -14.56 -23.53 -0.07
N HIS A 231 -14.34 -22.25 0.21
CA HIS A 231 -14.73 -21.16 -0.69
C HIS A 231 -13.64 -20.96 -1.73
N MET A 232 -14.00 -21.19 -2.98
CA MET A 232 -13.11 -21.08 -4.13
C MET A 232 -12.99 -19.61 -4.55
N VAL A 233 -11.76 -19.11 -4.65
CA VAL A 233 -11.44 -17.72 -4.99
C VAL A 233 -10.89 -17.64 -6.40
N GLU A 234 -11.51 -16.78 -7.20
CA GLU A 234 -11.07 -16.41 -8.55
C GLU A 234 -9.89 -15.43 -8.50
N TYR A 235 -8.93 -15.59 -9.40
CA TYR A 235 -7.76 -14.72 -9.50
C TYR A 235 -7.20 -14.69 -10.93
N VAL A 236 -6.51 -13.61 -11.26
CA VAL A 236 -5.69 -13.50 -12.49
C VAL A 236 -4.21 -13.70 -12.11
N GLU A 237 -3.44 -14.30 -13.01
CA GLU A 237 -1.99 -14.45 -12.87
C GLU A 237 -1.25 -13.13 -13.10
N TRP A 238 -0.03 -13.03 -12.56
CA TRP A 238 0.72 -11.78 -12.62
C TRP A 238 1.21 -11.44 -14.04
N HIS A 239 1.59 -12.46 -14.84
CA HIS A 239 1.93 -12.31 -16.25
C HIS A 239 0.79 -11.65 -17.03
N THR A 240 -0.43 -12.18 -16.92
CA THR A 240 -1.63 -11.66 -17.58
C THR A 240 -1.95 -10.20 -17.20
N VAL A 241 -1.62 -9.79 -15.97
CA VAL A 241 -1.75 -8.39 -15.54
C VAL A 241 -0.67 -7.51 -16.20
N ALA A 242 0.56 -8.00 -16.38
CA ALA A 242 1.58 -7.34 -17.17
C ALA A 242 1.20 -7.27 -18.66
N ASP A 243 0.74 -8.37 -19.28
CA ASP A 243 0.29 -8.42 -20.68
C ASP A 243 -0.83 -7.38 -20.97
N ILE A 244 -1.74 -7.17 -20.01
CA ILE A 244 -2.78 -6.14 -20.09
C ILE A 244 -2.17 -4.73 -19.98
N LEU A 245 -1.19 -4.52 -19.10
CA LEU A 245 -0.48 -3.25 -18.93
C LEU A 245 0.34 -2.90 -20.17
N ASP A 246 1.14 -3.82 -20.71
CA ASP A 246 1.94 -3.62 -21.92
C ASP A 246 1.06 -3.30 -23.14
N ARG A 247 -0.08 -3.99 -23.29
CA ARG A 247 -1.01 -3.78 -24.41
C ARG A 247 -1.80 -2.47 -24.34
N VAL A 248 -2.13 -1.98 -23.14
CA VAL A 248 -3.04 -0.83 -22.94
C VAL A 248 -2.31 0.45 -22.52
N ALA A 249 -1.18 0.31 -21.84
CA ALA A 249 -0.40 1.37 -21.21
C ALA A 249 1.11 1.07 -21.28
N PRO A 250 1.73 0.95 -22.46
CA PRO A 250 3.16 0.59 -22.62
C PRO A 250 4.14 1.60 -22.01
N THR A 251 3.65 2.74 -21.50
CA THR A 251 4.38 3.72 -20.69
C THR A 251 4.48 3.33 -19.20
N TRP A 252 3.92 2.19 -18.79
CA TRP A 252 3.86 1.79 -17.38
C TRP A 252 5.24 1.46 -16.80
N GLN A 253 5.36 1.63 -15.48
CA GLN A 253 6.58 1.33 -14.73
C GLN A 253 6.26 0.61 -13.43
N HIS A 254 7.01 -0.44 -13.12
CA HIS A 254 6.99 -1.15 -11.84
C HIS A 254 8.17 -0.72 -10.96
N ALA A 255 7.94 -0.53 -9.67
CA ALA A 255 9.00 -0.35 -8.68
C ALA A 255 8.60 -0.92 -7.31
N VAL A 256 9.41 -1.83 -6.75
CA VAL A 256 9.29 -2.23 -5.34
C VAL A 256 9.75 -1.05 -4.47
N ARG A 257 8.87 -0.60 -3.57
CA ARG A 257 9.07 0.57 -2.69
C ARG A 257 9.57 0.21 -1.31
N ASN A 258 9.11 -0.92 -0.78
CA ASN A 258 9.45 -1.37 0.56
C ASN A 258 9.29 -2.89 0.64
N VAL A 259 10.18 -3.55 1.40
CA VAL A 259 10.08 -4.95 1.79
C VAL A 259 10.25 -5.00 3.30
N THR A 260 9.25 -5.52 4.01
CA THR A 260 9.26 -5.57 5.48
C THR A 260 8.89 -6.98 5.93
N GLN A 261 9.81 -7.65 6.64
CA GLN A 261 9.53 -8.90 7.31
C GLN A 261 8.76 -8.64 8.62
N ILE A 262 7.71 -9.40 8.85
CA ILE A 262 6.82 -9.34 10.02
C ILE A 262 6.67 -10.78 10.53
N GLY A 263 7.66 -11.22 11.32
CA GLY A 263 7.73 -12.60 11.80
C GLY A 263 8.07 -13.60 10.68
N ASP A 264 7.23 -14.60 10.52
CA ASP A 264 7.25 -15.64 9.48
C ASP A 264 6.80 -15.13 8.10
N MET A 265 6.18 -13.95 8.04
CA MET A 265 5.68 -13.35 6.80
C MET A 265 6.57 -12.22 6.28
N VAL A 266 6.57 -12.03 4.97
CA VAL A 266 7.12 -10.86 4.28
C VAL A 266 6.00 -10.06 3.64
N ALA A 267 6.01 -8.75 3.85
CA ALA A 267 5.11 -7.78 3.20
C ALA A 267 5.91 -6.95 2.19
N VAL A 268 5.48 -6.96 0.93
CA VAL A 268 6.11 -6.22 -0.17
C VAL A 268 5.16 -5.10 -0.61
N THR A 269 5.66 -3.87 -0.68
CA THR A 269 4.95 -2.73 -1.27
C THR A 269 5.48 -2.47 -2.66
N ALA A 270 4.63 -2.61 -3.67
CA ALA A 270 4.95 -2.34 -5.08
C ALA A 270 4.20 -1.10 -5.56
N ALA A 271 4.83 -0.28 -6.38
CA ALA A 271 4.23 0.86 -7.06
C ALA A 271 4.14 0.58 -8.56
N ILE A 272 2.96 0.84 -9.14
CA ILE A 272 2.78 0.97 -10.60
C ILE A 272 2.58 2.45 -10.92
N THR A 273 3.32 2.96 -11.90
CA THR A 273 3.15 4.31 -12.45
C THR A 273 2.68 4.23 -13.89
N ILE A 274 1.64 4.98 -14.26
CA ILE A 274 1.13 5.09 -15.64
C ILE A 274 0.88 6.57 -15.93
N ASP A 275 1.47 7.10 -17.01
CA ASP A 275 1.34 8.49 -17.46
C ASP A 275 1.52 9.54 -16.33
N GLY A 276 2.48 9.28 -15.43
CA GLY A 276 2.79 10.14 -14.26
C GLY A 276 1.91 9.90 -13.02
N VAL A 277 0.88 9.05 -13.09
CA VAL A 277 0.03 8.69 -11.95
C VAL A 277 0.50 7.38 -11.32
N THR A 278 0.99 7.47 -10.08
CA THR A 278 1.44 6.31 -9.28
C THR A 278 0.33 5.76 -8.40
N ARG A 279 0.19 4.42 -8.30
CA ARG A 279 -0.63 3.74 -7.30
C ARG A 279 0.13 2.55 -6.72
N GLU A 280 0.03 2.37 -5.40
CA GLU A 280 0.78 1.34 -4.67
C GLU A 280 -0.12 0.19 -4.20
N GLY A 281 0.42 -1.03 -4.18
CA GLY A 281 -0.21 -2.24 -3.66
C GLY A 281 0.70 -2.91 -2.63
N VAL A 282 0.11 -3.61 -1.65
CA VAL A 282 0.86 -4.35 -0.62
C VAL A 282 0.45 -5.82 -0.68
N GLY A 283 1.38 -6.69 -1.02
CA GLY A 283 1.19 -8.13 -1.09
C GLY A 283 1.97 -8.85 0.01
N THR A 284 1.58 -10.09 0.32
CA THR A 284 2.17 -10.87 1.42
C THR A 284 2.49 -12.31 1.03
N GLY A 285 3.48 -12.89 1.70
CA GLY A 285 3.92 -14.28 1.55
C GLY A 285 4.78 -14.74 2.72
N THR A 286 5.24 -15.98 2.69
CA THR A 286 6.15 -16.56 3.71
C THR A 286 7.56 -16.01 3.52
N ALA A 287 8.21 -15.56 4.59
CA ALA A 287 9.60 -15.11 4.56
C ALA A 287 10.61 -16.26 4.42
N GLU A 288 10.24 -17.47 4.86
CA GLU A 288 11.11 -18.66 4.87
C GLU A 288 11.44 -19.23 3.49
N SER A 289 10.78 -18.76 2.42
CA SER A 289 11.01 -19.27 1.06
C SER A 289 11.05 -18.16 0.01
N GLU A 290 11.95 -18.30 -0.96
CA GLU A 290 12.05 -17.44 -2.14
C GLU A 290 10.72 -17.38 -2.91
N MET A 291 10.00 -18.52 -2.96
CA MET A 291 8.66 -18.62 -3.54
C MET A 291 7.65 -17.73 -2.80
N GLY A 292 7.74 -17.62 -1.47
CA GLY A 292 6.92 -16.73 -0.66
C GLY A 292 7.25 -15.24 -0.88
N ILE A 293 8.53 -14.89 -1.01
CA ILE A 293 8.97 -13.53 -1.34
C ILE A 293 8.46 -13.13 -2.74
N LYS A 294 8.67 -13.98 -3.75
CA LYS A 294 8.14 -13.79 -5.11
C LYS A 294 6.61 -13.67 -5.12
N LYS A 295 5.91 -14.53 -4.37
CA LYS A 295 4.44 -14.46 -4.21
C LYS A 295 3.98 -13.13 -3.61
N ALA A 296 4.71 -12.57 -2.63
CA ALA A 296 4.41 -11.28 -2.04
C ALA A 296 4.55 -10.13 -3.04
N GLU A 297 5.61 -10.13 -3.86
CA GLU A 297 5.80 -9.15 -4.94
C GLU A 297 4.72 -9.27 -6.03
N HIS A 298 4.44 -10.49 -6.50
CA HIS A 298 3.37 -10.73 -7.48
C HIS A 298 1.98 -10.29 -6.97
N ASP A 299 1.67 -10.48 -5.69
CA ASP A 299 0.41 -10.03 -5.09
C ASP A 299 0.39 -8.49 -4.90
N ALA A 300 1.53 -7.87 -4.60
CA ALA A 300 1.68 -6.43 -4.50
C ALA A 300 1.45 -5.73 -5.87
N LEU A 301 2.07 -6.27 -6.94
CA LEU A 301 1.88 -5.83 -8.32
C LEU A 301 0.39 -5.86 -8.71
N LYS A 302 -0.28 -6.99 -8.49
CA LYS A 302 -1.71 -7.13 -8.80
C LYS A 302 -2.58 -6.17 -8.00
N ARG A 303 -2.31 -5.97 -6.70
CA ARG A 303 -3.05 -4.99 -5.87
C ARG A 303 -2.79 -3.53 -6.26
N ALA A 304 -1.65 -3.22 -6.87
CA ALA A 304 -1.42 -1.91 -7.48
C ALA A 304 -2.24 -1.77 -8.78
N ALA A 305 -2.23 -2.79 -9.64
CA ALA A 305 -2.95 -2.83 -10.92
C ALA A 305 -4.48 -2.71 -10.77
N VAL A 306 -5.06 -3.40 -9.79
CA VAL A 306 -6.49 -3.34 -9.43
C VAL A 306 -6.94 -1.92 -9.08
N LYS A 307 -6.05 -1.07 -8.55
CA LYS A 307 -6.36 0.33 -8.26
C LYS A 307 -6.45 1.20 -9.52
N PHE A 308 -5.88 0.80 -10.65
CA PHE A 308 -6.12 1.44 -11.95
C PHE A 308 -7.42 0.93 -12.60
N GLY A 309 -7.73 -0.35 -12.43
CA GLY A 309 -9.02 -0.94 -12.84
C GLY A 309 -8.96 -2.44 -13.18
N ILE A 310 -7.76 -2.99 -13.41
CA ILE A 310 -7.56 -4.34 -13.95
C ILE A 310 -8.11 -5.39 -12.99
N ALA A 311 -8.95 -6.30 -13.48
CA ALA A 311 -9.56 -7.39 -12.71
C ALA A 311 -10.32 -6.95 -11.43
N ARG A 312 -10.75 -5.68 -11.37
CA ARG A 312 -11.40 -5.10 -10.18
C ARG A 312 -12.75 -5.76 -9.86
N GLU A 313 -13.43 -6.26 -10.88
CA GLU A 313 -14.67 -7.02 -10.79
C GLU A 313 -14.52 -8.31 -9.95
N LEU A 314 -13.34 -8.95 -9.95
CA LEU A 314 -13.09 -10.15 -9.15
C LEU A 314 -13.02 -9.81 -7.66
N TYR A 315 -12.32 -8.74 -7.31
CA TYR A 315 -12.24 -8.25 -5.93
C TYR A 315 -13.59 -7.72 -5.41
N GLN A 316 -14.45 -7.18 -6.28
CA GLN A 316 -15.82 -6.81 -5.92
C GLN A 316 -16.67 -8.05 -5.62
N ARG A 317 -16.65 -9.06 -6.51
CA ARG A 317 -17.35 -10.34 -6.32
C ARG A 317 -16.85 -11.07 -5.06
N GLU A 318 -15.54 -11.13 -4.84
CA GLU A 318 -14.93 -11.71 -3.65
C GLU A 318 -15.41 -10.98 -2.39
N SER A 319 -15.47 -9.64 -2.41
CA SER A 319 -15.95 -8.81 -1.29
C SER A 319 -17.45 -9.00 -1.00
N GLU A 320 -18.30 -9.11 -2.03
CA GLU A 320 -19.75 -9.35 -1.88
C GLU A 320 -20.03 -10.73 -1.25
N VAL A 321 -19.28 -11.76 -1.67
CA VAL A 321 -19.30 -13.09 -1.02
C VAL A 321 -18.82 -12.99 0.43
N ILE A 322 -17.71 -12.29 0.66
CA ILE A 322 -17.10 -12.05 1.98
C ILE A 322 -18.03 -11.31 2.97
N GLU A 323 -18.78 -10.32 2.51
CA GLU A 323 -19.71 -9.55 3.37
C GLU A 323 -20.98 -10.34 3.69
N LYS A 324 -21.41 -11.22 2.77
CA LYS A 324 -22.59 -12.07 2.91
C LYS A 324 -22.34 -13.34 3.74
N GLU A 325 -21.16 -13.94 3.60
CA GLU A 325 -20.81 -15.26 4.18
C GLU A 325 -19.78 -15.17 5.32
N GLY A 326 -19.04 -14.05 5.40
CA GLY A 326 -18.15 -13.70 6.51
C GLY A 326 -16.68 -14.09 6.30
N ALA A 327 -15.88 -13.18 5.72
CA ALA A 327 -14.44 -13.32 5.39
C ALA A 327 -13.49 -13.98 6.41
N ALA A 328 -13.89 -14.10 7.68
CA ALA A 328 -13.09 -14.72 8.70
C ALA A 328 -14.00 -15.55 9.61
N PRO A 329 -13.49 -16.64 10.21
CA PRO A 329 -13.99 -17.01 11.51
C PRO A 329 -13.84 -15.78 12.41
N GLN A 330 -14.97 -15.18 12.81
CA GLN A 330 -14.97 -14.43 14.05
C GLN A 330 -14.60 -15.47 15.11
N SER A 331 -13.34 -15.44 15.56
CA SER A 331 -12.94 -16.25 16.70
C SER A 331 -13.87 -15.84 17.83
N GLU A 332 -14.69 -16.80 18.29
CA GLU A 332 -15.75 -16.58 19.28
C GLU A 332 -15.18 -15.82 20.49
N PHE A 333 -13.92 -16.11 20.78
CA PHE A 333 -13.05 -15.46 21.75
C PHE A 333 -12.12 -14.39 21.15
N PRO A 334 -11.80 -13.32 21.90
CA PRO A 334 -10.74 -12.38 21.54
C PRO A 334 -9.37 -13.07 21.41
N ARG A 335 -8.53 -12.58 20.47
CA ARG A 335 -7.15 -13.06 20.26
C ARG A 335 -6.22 -12.97 21.47
N ASP A 336 -6.61 -12.17 22.46
CA ASP A 336 -5.86 -11.92 23.69
C ASP A 336 -6.88 -11.88 24.83
N PRO A 337 -7.05 -12.98 25.59
CA PRO A 337 -8.13 -13.09 26.55
C PRO A 337 -7.83 -12.38 27.87
N LEU A 338 -6.55 -12.14 28.19
CA LEU A 338 -6.08 -11.66 29.48
C LEU A 338 -6.38 -10.18 29.71
N ALA A 339 -6.79 -9.83 30.94
CA ALA A 339 -7.05 -8.46 31.34
C ALA A 339 -5.76 -7.62 31.44
N LYS A 340 -5.70 -6.51 30.69
CA LYS A 340 -4.49 -5.66 30.65
C LYS A 340 -4.45 -4.59 31.73
N SER A 341 -5.50 -4.50 32.56
CA SER A 341 -5.58 -3.62 33.72
C SER A 341 -6.74 -4.02 34.64
N MET A 342 -6.73 -3.56 35.90
CA MET A 342 -7.87 -3.72 36.82
C MET A 342 -9.18 -3.14 36.28
N ALA A 343 -9.12 -2.16 35.38
CA ALA A 343 -10.30 -1.57 34.73
C ALA A 343 -10.85 -2.43 33.58
N ASP A 344 -10.08 -3.40 33.09
CA ASP A 344 -10.42 -4.36 32.03
C ASP A 344 -10.66 -5.78 32.58
N LEU A 345 -10.34 -6.03 33.86
CA LEU A 345 -10.57 -7.30 34.55
C LEU A 345 -12.07 -7.67 34.61
N VAL A 346 -12.36 -8.96 34.48
CA VAL A 346 -13.71 -9.53 34.54
C VAL A 346 -14.51 -9.00 35.75
N THR A 347 -15.76 -8.62 35.50
CA THR A 347 -16.61 -8.10 36.59
C THR A 347 -17.13 -9.23 37.49
N PRO A 348 -17.37 -8.99 38.80
CA PRO A 348 -18.00 -9.96 39.68
C PRO A 348 -19.37 -10.46 39.16
N LYS A 349 -20.09 -9.62 38.41
CA LYS A 349 -21.33 -10.02 37.71
C LYS A 349 -21.08 -11.05 36.61
N GLN A 350 -20.04 -10.86 35.80
CA GLN A 350 -19.65 -11.83 34.77
C GLN A 350 -19.16 -13.14 35.38
N LEU A 351 -18.31 -13.11 36.42
CA LEU A 351 -17.93 -14.33 37.16
C LEU A 351 -19.14 -15.08 37.73
N GLY A 352 -20.13 -14.35 38.25
CA GLY A 352 -21.41 -14.93 38.71
C GLY A 352 -22.20 -15.61 37.59
N MET A 353 -22.29 -14.98 36.41
CA MET A 353 -22.96 -15.55 35.24
C MET A 353 -22.22 -16.79 34.68
N ILE A 354 -20.90 -16.71 34.55
CA ILE A 354 -20.03 -17.81 34.12
C ILE A 354 -20.25 -19.05 35.02
N ARG A 355 -20.19 -18.87 36.34
CA ARG A 355 -20.36 -19.96 37.32
C ARG A 355 -21.79 -20.51 37.42
N ALA A 356 -22.80 -19.74 37.01
CA ALA A 356 -24.17 -20.23 36.88
C ALA A 356 -24.34 -21.09 35.63
N LEU A 357 -23.95 -20.57 34.46
CA LEU A 357 -24.08 -21.25 33.18
C LEU A 357 -23.28 -22.56 33.12
N ALA A 358 -22.03 -22.57 33.63
CA ALA A 358 -21.22 -23.78 33.69
C ALA A 358 -21.85 -24.87 34.59
N ARG A 359 -22.46 -24.49 35.72
CA ARG A 359 -23.22 -25.41 36.58
C ARG A 359 -24.46 -25.97 35.89
N GLU A 360 -25.16 -25.13 35.11
CA GLU A 360 -26.35 -25.53 34.34
C GLU A 360 -25.99 -26.40 33.12
N ALA A 361 -24.77 -26.28 32.58
CA ALA A 361 -24.21 -27.15 31.55
C ALA A 361 -23.53 -28.42 32.09
N GLY A 362 -23.20 -28.47 33.39
CA GLY A 362 -22.52 -29.60 34.04
C GLY A 362 -21.00 -29.66 33.83
N VAL A 363 -20.37 -28.51 33.56
CA VAL A 363 -18.94 -28.38 33.16
C VAL A 363 -18.13 -27.67 34.25
N ASP A 364 -16.87 -28.06 34.47
CA ASP A 364 -15.97 -27.29 35.34
C ASP A 364 -15.50 -26.00 34.66
N VAL A 365 -15.56 -24.90 35.42
CA VAL A 365 -15.35 -23.55 34.89
C VAL A 365 -13.89 -23.27 34.55
N GLU A 366 -12.96 -23.73 35.39
CA GLU A 366 -11.54 -23.44 35.24
C GLU A 366 -10.91 -24.41 34.23
N GLU A 367 -11.34 -25.68 34.20
CA GLU A 367 -10.90 -26.63 33.18
C GLU A 367 -11.33 -26.20 31.76
N GLU A 368 -12.60 -25.81 31.58
CA GLU A 368 -13.09 -25.32 30.29
C GLU A 368 -12.43 -23.98 29.91
N CYS A 369 -12.28 -23.04 30.86
CA CYS A 369 -11.59 -21.77 30.57
C CYS A 369 -10.11 -21.98 30.21
N GLN A 370 -9.41 -22.90 30.89
CA GLN A 370 -8.03 -23.26 30.58
C GLN A 370 -7.90 -24.02 29.25
N SER A 371 -8.89 -24.84 28.89
CA SER A 371 -8.96 -25.54 27.60
C SER A 371 -9.17 -24.55 26.43
N THR A 372 -10.23 -23.74 26.52
CA THR A 372 -10.67 -22.84 25.44
C THR A 372 -9.83 -21.57 25.34
N LEU A 373 -9.47 -20.96 26.47
CA LEU A 373 -8.83 -19.63 26.55
C LEU A 373 -7.40 -19.64 27.11
N ARG A 374 -6.91 -20.79 27.60
CA ARG A 374 -5.55 -20.96 28.14
C ARG A 374 -5.19 -20.03 29.30
N CYS A 375 -6.19 -19.56 30.04
CA CYS A 375 -6.05 -18.72 31.22
C CYS A 375 -7.17 -19.02 32.23
N LYS A 376 -7.01 -18.56 33.48
CA LYS A 376 -8.00 -18.75 34.55
C LYS A 376 -9.20 -17.81 34.41
N THR A 377 -10.33 -18.14 35.03
CA THR A 377 -11.54 -17.30 34.93
C THR A 377 -11.39 -15.92 35.56
N ASP A 378 -10.51 -15.76 36.56
CA ASP A 378 -10.25 -14.48 37.24
C ASP A 378 -9.27 -13.58 36.48
N GLU A 379 -8.45 -14.12 35.59
CA GLU A 379 -7.49 -13.40 34.73
C GLU A 379 -8.13 -12.82 33.46
N LEU A 380 -9.38 -13.20 33.16
CA LEU A 380 -10.12 -12.79 31.96
C LEU A 380 -10.34 -11.28 31.86
N SER A 381 -10.15 -10.75 30.65
CA SER A 381 -10.66 -9.44 30.25
C SER A 381 -12.19 -9.45 30.18
N LYS A 382 -12.83 -8.29 30.36
CA LYS A 382 -14.29 -8.11 30.24
C LYS A 382 -14.83 -8.58 28.90
N ARG A 383 -14.04 -8.48 27.82
CA ARG A 383 -14.44 -8.93 26.49
C ARG A 383 -14.36 -10.46 26.35
N ALA A 384 -13.30 -11.09 26.86
CA ALA A 384 -13.17 -12.54 26.86
C ALA A 384 -14.22 -13.21 27.77
N ALA A 385 -14.49 -12.62 28.93
CA ALA A 385 -15.54 -13.09 29.83
C ALA A 385 -16.95 -13.04 29.20
N SER A 386 -17.27 -12.03 28.37
CA SER A 386 -18.54 -12.02 27.63
C SER A 386 -18.59 -13.10 26.55
N ALA A 387 -17.50 -13.31 25.80
CA ALA A 387 -17.42 -14.41 24.84
C ALA A 387 -17.57 -15.79 25.50
N PHE A 388 -16.94 -15.99 26.66
CA PHE A 388 -17.04 -17.23 27.43
C PHE A 388 -18.44 -17.45 28.01
N ILE A 389 -19.15 -16.39 28.40
CA ILE A 389 -20.57 -16.44 28.76
C ILE A 389 -21.43 -16.92 27.58
N ASP A 390 -21.14 -16.51 26.35
CA ASP A 390 -21.91 -16.92 25.17
C ASP A 390 -21.59 -18.36 24.73
N HIS A 391 -20.32 -18.79 24.85
CA HIS A 391 -19.90 -20.19 24.69
C HIS A 391 -20.61 -21.14 25.67
N LEU A 392 -20.64 -20.80 26.97
CA LEU A 392 -21.31 -21.61 27.99
C LEU A 392 -22.83 -21.72 27.76
N LYS A 393 -23.48 -20.71 27.17
CA LYS A 393 -24.89 -20.82 26.73
C LYS A 393 -25.06 -21.78 25.54
N GLY A 394 -24.05 -21.92 24.68
CA GLY A 394 -24.01 -22.90 23.61
C GLY A 394 -24.02 -24.32 24.19
N LEU A 395 -23.06 -24.63 25.06
CA LEU A 395 -22.97 -25.91 25.77
C LEU A 395 -24.25 -26.24 26.56
N GLN A 396 -24.85 -25.25 27.23
CA GLN A 396 -26.14 -25.41 27.91
C GLN A 396 -27.27 -25.81 26.95
N GLN A 397 -27.34 -25.19 25.76
CA GLN A 397 -28.34 -25.52 24.74
C GLN A 397 -28.11 -26.90 24.14
N GLU A 398 -26.86 -27.30 23.91
CA GLU A 398 -26.50 -28.63 23.41
C GLU A 398 -26.83 -29.73 24.42
N ALA A 399 -26.48 -29.54 25.70
CA ALA A 399 -26.86 -30.46 26.79
C ALA A 399 -28.39 -30.61 26.89
N ALA A 400 -29.12 -29.49 26.85
CA ALA A 400 -30.59 -29.49 26.89
C ALA A 400 -31.23 -30.10 25.63
N ALA A 401 -30.58 -30.01 24.46
CA ALA A 401 -31.04 -30.63 23.22
C ALA A 401 -30.76 -32.14 23.18
N GLY A 402 -29.60 -32.57 23.69
CA GLY A 402 -29.24 -33.98 23.83
C GLY A 402 -30.20 -34.72 24.76
N MET A 403 -30.50 -34.14 25.92
CA MET A 403 -31.42 -34.72 26.91
C MET A 403 -32.84 -34.93 26.35
N ARG A 404 -33.31 -34.04 25.45
CA ARG A 404 -34.61 -34.16 24.76
C ARG A 404 -34.63 -35.16 23.59
N ARG A 405 -33.49 -35.71 23.18
CA ARG A 405 -33.38 -36.75 22.14
C ARG A 405 -33.21 -38.16 22.71
N ALA A 406 -33.06 -38.29 24.03
CA ALA A 406 -32.88 -39.53 24.76
C ALA A 406 -34.09 -39.89 25.65
N SER A 407 -35.24 -39.26 25.41
CA SER A 407 -36.55 -39.52 26.03
C SER A 407 -37.59 -39.74 24.93
#